data_AF-A0A1B6AMJ7-F1
#
_entry.id   AF-A0A1B6AMJ7-F1
#
_cell.length_a   1.000
_cell.length_b   1.000
_cell.length_c   1.000
_cell.angle_alpha   90.00
_cell.angle_beta   90.00
_cell.angle_gamma   90.00
#
_symmetry.space_group_name_H-M   'P 1'
#
loop_
_entity.id
_entity.type
_entity.pdbx_description
1 polymer ?
#
loop_
_entity_poly.entity_id
_entity_poly.type
_entity_poly.pdbx_seq_one_letter_code
_entity_poly.pdbx_strand_id
1 'polypeptide(L)'
;MLVRMLRRVTSDHVADNAWQVQEPEASRIALTWNGEPGRLEELTHGMLLDQAERAAAALARLGVRAGDRVAVHLPLVPESVIATLACGRLDAIRTTLPVSLTVPELVARTRESDARVVITADAAFWDGAVRPVKAVLDHALARGAAAGGAPKRSVLVVNRCSRPVSWKPGRDLWWHEALAGTGNS
;
A
#
# COMPACT_ATOMS: atom_id res chain seq x y z
N MET A 1 -2.75 10.89 -17.20
CA MET A 1 -2.07 11.33 -15.95
C MET A 1 -0.96 10.36 -15.53
N LEU A 2 -1.04 9.07 -15.89
CA LEU A 2 0.07 8.11 -15.79
C LEU A 2 1.27 8.46 -16.68
N VAL A 3 1.04 9.11 -17.84
CA VAL A 3 2.11 9.54 -18.76
C VAL A 3 3.06 10.57 -18.13
N ARG A 4 2.58 11.41 -17.19
CA ARG A 4 3.44 12.38 -16.49
C ARG A 4 4.38 11.73 -15.48
N MET A 5 4.01 10.58 -14.95
CA MET A 5 4.77 9.85 -13.94
C MET A 5 5.98 9.10 -14.55
N LEU A 6 5.86 8.69 -15.82
CA LEU A 6 6.94 8.01 -16.58
C LEU A 6 7.94 8.97 -17.23
N ARG A 7 7.64 10.27 -17.34
CA ARG A 7 8.49 11.24 -18.06
C ARG A 7 9.71 11.75 -17.29
N ARG A 8 9.87 11.43 -16.01
CA ARG A 8 10.94 12.00 -15.15
C ARG A 8 12.27 11.22 -15.14
N VAL A 9 12.35 10.08 -15.82
CA VAL A 9 13.52 9.17 -15.77
C VAL A 9 14.40 9.21 -17.03
N THR A 10 13.99 9.93 -18.08
CA THR A 10 14.70 9.90 -19.38
C THR A 10 14.96 11.30 -19.94
N SER A 11 15.86 12.04 -19.31
CA SER A 11 16.69 13.06 -19.97
C SER A 11 18.12 12.64 -19.62
N ASP A 12 18.84 11.91 -20.48
CA ASP A 12 19.68 12.58 -21.48
C ASP A 12 20.11 11.69 -22.67
N HIS A 13 19.47 10.54 -22.94
CA HIS A 13 19.94 9.62 -24.00
C HIS A 13 18.85 8.87 -24.80
N VAL A 14 17.74 9.52 -25.18
CA VAL A 14 16.84 8.94 -26.20
C VAL A 14 16.47 9.99 -27.24
N ALA A 15 17.29 10.06 -28.28
CA ALA A 15 16.89 10.63 -29.56
C ALA A 15 15.88 9.69 -30.24
N ASP A 16 14.85 10.27 -30.85
CA ASP A 16 14.08 9.76 -32.00
C ASP A 16 13.36 8.40 -31.93
N ASN A 17 12.88 7.98 -30.76
CA ASN A 17 11.77 7.02 -30.67
C ASN A 17 10.73 7.53 -29.66
N ALA A 18 9.88 8.47 -30.09
CA ALA A 18 8.74 8.91 -29.31
C ALA A 18 7.71 7.78 -29.25
N TRP A 19 7.85 6.88 -28.26
CA TRP A 19 6.77 5.95 -27.91
C TRP A 19 5.51 6.78 -27.64
N GLN A 20 4.55 6.72 -28.57
CA GLN A 20 3.24 7.33 -28.36
C GLN A 20 2.55 6.58 -27.23
N VAL A 21 2.68 7.10 -26.01
CA VAL A 21 1.96 6.56 -24.88
C VAL A 21 0.51 6.98 -25.01
N GLN A 22 -0.31 6.08 -25.55
CA GLN A 22 -1.76 6.23 -25.53
C GLN A 22 -2.24 5.98 -24.09
N GLU A 23 -3.03 6.91 -23.54
CA GLU A 23 -3.69 6.69 -22.26
C GLU A 23 -4.72 5.58 -22.45
N PRO A 24 -4.73 4.53 -21.60
CA PRO A 24 -5.66 3.43 -21.75
C PRO A 24 -7.10 3.89 -21.48
N GLU A 25 -8.06 3.29 -22.19
CA GLU A 25 -9.49 3.59 -22.01
C GLU A 25 -9.94 3.28 -20.57
N ALA A 26 -10.65 4.23 -19.95
CA ALA A 26 -11.05 4.11 -18.55
C ALA A 26 -11.95 2.90 -18.24
N SER A 27 -12.74 2.44 -19.22
CA SER A 27 -13.65 1.29 -19.12
C SER A 27 -12.93 -0.06 -19.25
N ARG A 28 -11.72 -0.09 -19.80
CA ARG A 28 -10.98 -1.33 -20.05
C ARG A 28 -10.46 -1.91 -18.74
N ILE A 29 -10.61 -3.22 -18.58
CA ILE A 29 -10.08 -3.98 -17.43
C ILE A 29 -8.55 -3.83 -17.39
N ALA A 30 -8.05 -3.40 -16.24
CA ALA A 30 -6.63 -3.17 -15.96
C ALA A 30 -6.05 -4.23 -15.01
N LEU A 31 -6.86 -4.71 -14.06
CA LEU A 31 -6.48 -5.72 -13.09
C LEU A 31 -7.63 -6.71 -12.92
N THR A 32 -7.34 -7.99 -13.16
CA THR A 32 -8.19 -9.10 -12.72
C THR A 32 -7.47 -9.79 -11.57
N TRP A 33 -8.12 -9.84 -10.42
CA TRP A 33 -7.60 -10.48 -9.22
C TRP A 33 -8.49 -11.64 -8.81
N ASN A 34 -7.90 -12.82 -8.68
CA ASN A 34 -8.56 -14.01 -8.15
C ASN A 34 -7.99 -14.33 -6.77
N GLY A 35 -8.77 -14.03 -5.74
CA GLY A 35 -8.39 -14.22 -4.35
C GLY A 35 -9.06 -15.42 -3.69
N GLU A 36 -8.39 -16.02 -2.73
CA GLU A 36 -8.98 -17.10 -1.92
C GLU A 36 -9.93 -16.56 -0.82
N PRO A 37 -11.08 -17.20 -0.54
CA PRO A 37 -11.68 -18.31 -1.26
C PRO A 37 -12.60 -17.79 -2.38
N GLY A 38 -12.19 -17.97 -3.64
CA GLY A 38 -13.04 -17.78 -4.82
C GLY A 38 -13.56 -16.36 -5.08
N ARG A 39 -12.89 -15.32 -4.58
CA ARG A 39 -13.27 -13.93 -4.85
C ARG A 39 -12.58 -13.44 -6.12
N LEU A 40 -13.35 -13.27 -7.18
CA LEU A 40 -12.93 -12.57 -8.39
C LEU A 40 -13.23 -11.08 -8.25
N GLU A 41 -12.24 -10.24 -8.54
CA GLU A 41 -12.40 -8.80 -8.62
C GLU A 41 -11.75 -8.28 -9.90
N GLU A 42 -12.47 -7.45 -10.63
CA GLU A 42 -11.99 -6.81 -11.84
C GLU A 42 -12.02 -5.30 -11.65
N LEU A 43 -10.88 -4.65 -11.84
CA LEU A 43 -10.75 -3.20 -11.79
C LEU A 43 -10.41 -2.69 -13.18
N THR A 44 -11.21 -1.75 -13.66
CA THR A 44 -10.91 -1.00 -14.87
C THR A 44 -9.79 0.02 -14.62
N HIS A 45 -9.21 0.56 -15.68
CA HIS A 45 -8.23 1.65 -15.56
C HIS A 45 -8.80 2.85 -14.78
N GLY A 46 -10.06 3.21 -15.03
CA GLY A 46 -10.73 4.30 -14.31
C GLY A 46 -10.90 4.01 -12.81
N MET A 47 -11.33 2.80 -12.46
CA MET A 47 -11.48 2.38 -11.06
C MET A 47 -10.14 2.35 -10.33
N LEU A 48 -9.10 1.81 -10.97
CA LEU A 48 -7.77 1.72 -10.38
C LEU A 48 -7.17 3.11 -10.16
N LEU A 49 -7.40 4.04 -11.10
CA LEU A 49 -6.97 5.44 -11.00
C LEU A 49 -7.68 6.17 -9.85
N ASP A 50 -9.01 6.06 -9.76
CA ASP A 50 -9.79 6.66 -8.66
C ASP A 50 -9.30 6.15 -7.30
N GLN A 51 -9.16 4.84 -7.14
CA GLN A 51 -8.70 4.27 -5.87
C GLN A 51 -7.26 4.70 -5.54
N ALA A 52 -6.37 4.80 -6.53
CA ALA A 52 -5.01 5.30 -6.34
C ALA A 52 -4.98 6.78 -5.94
N GLU A 53 -5.88 7.60 -6.49
CA GLU A 53 -6.03 9.01 -6.13
C GLU A 53 -6.48 9.18 -4.69
N ARG A 54 -7.49 8.41 -4.29
CA ARG A 54 -8.02 8.44 -2.94
C ARG A 54 -7.00 7.93 -1.92
N ALA A 55 -6.26 6.88 -2.27
CA ALA A 55 -5.16 6.37 -1.46
C ALA A 55 -4.01 7.38 -1.34
N ALA A 56 -3.64 8.08 -2.42
CA ALA A 56 -2.64 9.14 -2.37
C ALA A 56 -3.07 10.29 -1.45
N ALA A 57 -4.33 10.75 -1.56
CA ALA A 57 -4.87 11.78 -0.68
C ALA A 57 -4.88 11.33 0.80
N ALA A 58 -5.25 10.07 1.07
CA ALA A 58 -5.19 9.50 2.42
C ALA A 58 -3.77 9.47 2.98
N LEU A 59 -2.79 9.01 2.20
CA LEU A 59 -1.38 9.00 2.61
C LEU A 59 -0.84 10.42 2.86
N ALA A 60 -1.22 11.40 2.02
CA ALA A 60 -0.83 12.80 2.21
C ALA A 60 -1.39 13.37 3.52
N ARG A 61 -2.64 13.06 3.88
CA ARG A 61 -3.23 13.45 5.19
C ARG A 61 -2.50 12.84 6.38
N LEU A 62 -1.94 11.64 6.21
CA LEU A 62 -1.07 10.99 7.20
C LEU A 62 0.35 11.55 7.20
N GLY A 63 0.60 12.60 6.41
CA GLY A 63 1.84 13.35 6.37
C GLY A 63 2.87 12.82 5.37
N VAL A 64 2.54 11.83 4.53
CA VAL A 64 3.47 11.33 3.51
C VAL A 64 3.76 12.43 2.49
N ARG A 65 5.05 12.68 2.24
CA ARG A 65 5.56 13.64 1.25
C ARG A 65 6.50 12.96 0.25
N ALA A 66 6.90 13.70 -0.78
CA ALA A 66 7.92 13.24 -1.71
C ALA A 66 9.21 12.82 -0.97
N GLY A 67 9.74 11.65 -1.31
CA GLY A 67 10.90 11.04 -0.64
C GLY A 67 10.61 10.30 0.66
N ASP A 68 9.43 10.47 1.28
CA ASP A 68 9.04 9.67 2.45
C ASP A 68 8.82 8.20 2.04
N ARG A 69 9.08 7.28 2.98
CA ARG A 69 8.86 5.86 2.77
C ARG A 69 7.48 5.42 3.27
N VAL A 70 6.81 4.62 2.46
CA VAL A 70 5.57 3.91 2.80
C VAL A 70 5.87 2.41 2.74
N ALA A 71 5.78 1.75 3.89
CA ALA A 71 6.00 0.31 3.98
C ALA A 71 4.72 -0.43 3.59
N VAL A 72 4.80 -1.36 2.65
CA VAL A 72 3.67 -2.18 2.21
C VAL A 72 3.88 -3.62 2.66
N HIS A 73 3.16 -4.00 3.71
CA HIS A 73 3.10 -5.33 4.31
C HIS A 73 1.75 -6.00 4.02
N LEU A 74 1.46 -6.16 2.72
CA LEU A 74 0.21 -6.73 2.22
C LEU A 74 0.46 -8.07 1.53
N PRO A 75 -0.53 -8.99 1.56
CA PRO A 75 -0.57 -10.11 0.63
C PRO A 75 -0.78 -9.62 -0.81
N LEU A 76 -0.81 -10.54 -1.78
CA LEU A 76 -1.14 -10.23 -3.17
C LEU A 76 -2.64 -9.92 -3.30
N VAL A 77 -3.02 -8.69 -2.98
CA VAL A 77 -4.38 -8.14 -3.07
C VAL A 77 -4.38 -6.85 -3.91
N PRO A 78 -5.52 -6.43 -4.50
CA PRO A 78 -5.60 -5.23 -5.33
C PRO A 78 -5.09 -3.97 -4.64
N GLU A 79 -5.31 -3.84 -3.33
CA GLU A 79 -4.82 -2.71 -2.52
C GLU A 79 -3.30 -2.56 -2.55
N SER A 80 -2.55 -3.65 -2.77
CA SER A 80 -1.10 -3.58 -2.96
C SER A 80 -0.74 -2.85 -4.26
N VAL A 81 -1.48 -3.06 -5.34
CA VAL A 81 -1.29 -2.34 -6.61
C VAL A 81 -1.68 -0.88 -6.45
N ILE A 82 -2.84 -0.62 -5.83
CA ILE A 82 -3.34 0.73 -5.54
C ILE A 82 -2.33 1.51 -4.68
N ALA A 83 -1.76 0.89 -3.65
CA ALA A 83 -0.72 1.49 -2.81
C ALA A 83 0.53 1.86 -3.60
N THR A 84 0.97 1.02 -4.56
CA THR A 84 2.11 1.36 -5.44
C THR A 84 1.83 2.61 -6.25
N LEU A 85 0.67 2.66 -6.90
CA LEU A 85 0.27 3.80 -7.72
C LEU A 85 0.15 5.07 -6.87
N ALA A 86 -0.46 4.96 -5.69
CA ALA A 86 -0.58 6.07 -4.74
C ALA A 86 0.79 6.61 -4.28
N CYS A 87 1.73 5.73 -3.95
CA CYS A 87 3.07 6.14 -3.54
C CYS A 87 3.76 6.93 -4.65
N GLY A 88 3.75 6.40 -5.87
CA GLY A 88 4.43 7.09 -6.95
C GLY A 88 3.73 8.38 -7.40
N ARG A 89 2.41 8.54 -7.19
CA ARG A 89 1.74 9.84 -7.36
C ARG A 89 2.21 10.91 -6.39
N LEU A 90 2.66 10.51 -5.19
CA LEU A 90 3.20 11.41 -4.17
C LEU A 90 4.71 11.61 -4.28
N ASP A 91 5.38 11.01 -5.29
CA ASP A 91 6.83 10.86 -5.33
C ASP A 91 7.39 10.19 -4.04
N ALA A 92 6.58 9.35 -3.39
CA ALA A 92 6.94 8.61 -2.18
C ALA A 92 7.57 7.25 -2.54
N ILE A 93 8.45 6.77 -1.67
CA ILE A 93 9.19 5.52 -1.87
C ILE A 93 8.39 4.36 -1.27
N ARG A 94 7.92 3.44 -2.13
CA ARG A 94 7.35 2.17 -1.67
C ARG A 94 8.46 1.26 -1.14
N THR A 95 8.34 0.81 0.10
CA THR A 95 9.18 -0.26 0.67
C THR A 95 8.34 -1.50 0.90
N THR A 96 8.60 -2.59 0.16
CA THR A 96 7.82 -3.82 0.31
C THR A 96 8.34 -4.65 1.50
N LEU A 97 7.43 -5.07 2.38
CA LEU A 97 7.69 -5.99 3.49
C LEU A 97 6.91 -7.29 3.24
N PRO A 98 7.55 -8.38 2.79
CA PRO A 98 6.84 -9.64 2.54
C PRO A 98 6.04 -10.12 3.76
N VAL A 99 4.82 -10.60 3.52
CA VAL A 99 3.96 -11.15 4.59
C VAL A 99 4.51 -12.45 5.21
N SER A 100 5.47 -13.10 4.55
CA SER A 100 6.17 -14.29 5.04
C SER A 100 7.29 -14.00 6.04
N LEU A 101 7.65 -12.74 6.27
CA LEU A 101 8.72 -12.39 7.20
C LEU A 101 8.36 -12.80 8.64
N THR A 102 9.36 -13.32 9.35
CA THR A 102 9.28 -13.60 10.77
C THR A 102 9.28 -12.30 11.59
N VAL A 103 8.88 -12.39 12.86
CA VAL A 103 8.86 -11.22 13.77
C VAL A 103 10.23 -10.53 13.88
N PRO A 104 11.36 -11.24 14.08
CA PRO A 104 12.68 -10.59 14.11
C PRO A 104 13.04 -9.87 12.80
N GLU A 105 12.72 -10.46 11.66
CA GLU A 105 12.97 -9.83 10.36
C GLU A 105 12.10 -8.60 10.16
N LEU A 106 10.82 -8.65 10.54
CA LEU A 106 9.94 -7.48 10.51
C LEU A 106 10.43 -6.37 11.43
N VAL A 107 10.95 -6.69 12.63
CA VAL A 107 11.56 -5.69 13.52
C VAL A 107 12.72 -4.99 12.81
N ALA A 108 13.64 -5.74 12.22
CA ALA A 108 14.78 -5.16 11.51
C ALA A 108 14.31 -4.27 10.34
N ARG A 109 13.45 -4.79 9.47
CA ARG A 109 12.98 -4.07 8.27
C ARG A 109 12.10 -2.86 8.57
N THR A 110 11.25 -2.91 9.60
CA THR A 110 10.41 -1.76 9.98
C THR A 110 11.23 -0.65 10.65
N ARG A 111 12.41 -0.96 11.19
CA ARG A 111 13.37 0.03 11.69
C ARG A 111 14.19 0.62 10.55
N GLU A 112 14.79 -0.23 9.72
CA GLU A 112 15.58 0.20 8.55
C GLU A 112 14.76 1.04 7.57
N SER A 113 13.50 0.65 7.35
CA SER A 113 12.63 1.39 6.42
C SER A 113 12.20 2.74 6.95
N ASP A 114 12.27 3.01 8.26
CA ASP A 114 11.84 4.28 8.88
C ASP A 114 10.60 4.89 8.20
N ALA A 115 9.63 4.01 7.91
CA ALA A 115 8.49 4.34 7.08
C ALA A 115 7.46 5.14 7.90
N ARG A 116 6.97 6.24 7.32
CA ARG A 116 5.97 7.10 7.96
C ARG A 116 4.60 6.41 8.08
N VAL A 117 4.28 5.57 7.09
CA VAL A 117 3.05 4.76 7.08
C VAL A 117 3.40 3.31 6.78
N VAL A 118 2.73 2.38 7.46
CA VAL A 118 2.72 0.96 7.12
C VAL A 118 1.31 0.58 6.65
N ILE A 119 1.21 0.01 5.45
CA ILE A 119 -0.05 -0.54 4.94
C ILE A 119 -0.01 -2.06 5.15
N THR A 120 -1.04 -2.64 5.75
CA THR A 120 -1.11 -4.07 6.05
C THR A 120 -2.54 -4.60 5.93
N ALA A 121 -2.74 -5.90 6.14
CA ALA A 121 -4.06 -6.54 6.14
C ALA A 121 -4.38 -7.11 7.52
N ASP A 122 -5.66 -7.27 7.83
CA ASP A 122 -6.11 -7.98 9.03
C ASP A 122 -5.56 -9.41 9.06
N ALA A 123 -5.72 -10.14 7.95
CA ALA A 123 -5.21 -11.48 7.72
C ALA A 123 -5.06 -11.75 6.21
N ALA A 124 -4.50 -12.91 5.88
CA ALA A 124 -4.37 -13.39 4.51
C ALA A 124 -4.66 -14.88 4.43
N PHE A 125 -5.08 -15.34 3.25
CA PHE A 125 -5.17 -16.76 2.92
C PHE A 125 -3.81 -17.26 2.41
N TRP A 126 -3.46 -18.47 2.84
CA TRP A 126 -2.32 -19.24 2.38
C TRP A 126 -2.72 -20.71 2.34
N ASP A 127 -2.80 -21.28 1.14
CA ASP A 127 -3.22 -22.66 0.90
C ASP A 127 -4.55 -22.98 1.61
N GLY A 128 -5.55 -22.09 1.46
CA GLY A 128 -6.86 -22.21 2.11
C GLY A 128 -6.89 -21.90 3.61
N ALA A 129 -5.74 -21.77 4.28
CA ALA A 129 -5.67 -21.41 5.70
C ALA A 129 -5.55 -19.90 5.89
N VAL A 130 -6.32 -19.35 6.83
CA VAL A 130 -6.22 -17.94 7.22
C VAL A 130 -5.08 -17.76 8.21
N ARG A 131 -4.16 -16.83 7.94
CA ARG A 131 -3.07 -16.47 8.86
C ARG A 131 -3.12 -14.98 9.24
N PRO A 132 -2.81 -14.63 10.51
CA PRO A 132 -3.02 -13.28 11.03
C PRO A 132 -1.85 -12.34 10.70
N VAL A 133 -1.99 -11.52 9.66
CA VAL A 133 -0.94 -10.60 9.19
C VAL A 133 -0.76 -9.43 10.18
N LYS A 134 -1.85 -8.76 10.57
CA LYS A 134 -1.78 -7.61 11.51
C LYS A 134 -1.20 -7.99 12.87
N ALA A 135 -1.54 -9.17 13.39
CA ALA A 135 -1.04 -9.62 14.69
C ALA A 135 0.49 -9.80 14.69
N VAL A 136 1.03 -10.37 13.60
CA VAL A 136 2.49 -10.54 13.43
C VAL A 136 3.18 -9.19 13.31
N LEU A 137 2.62 -8.26 12.54
CA LEU A 137 3.13 -6.88 12.47
C LEU A 137 3.10 -6.19 13.84
N ASP A 138 2.00 -6.32 14.60
CA ASP A 138 1.87 -5.70 15.91
C ASP A 138 2.91 -6.19 16.90
N HIS A 139 3.18 -7.50 16.89
CA HIS A 139 4.24 -8.09 17.70
C HIS A 139 5.60 -7.51 17.32
N ALA A 140 5.91 -7.40 16.03
CA ALA A 140 7.14 -6.78 15.56
C ALA A 140 7.25 -5.30 15.97
N LEU A 141 6.19 -4.50 15.78
CA LEU A 141 6.19 -3.09 16.17
C LEU A 141 6.33 -2.90 17.68
N ALA A 142 5.71 -3.76 18.50
CA ALA A 142 5.86 -3.72 19.95
C ALA A 142 7.29 -4.05 20.39
N ARG A 143 7.89 -5.11 19.83
CA ARG A 143 9.27 -5.51 20.10
C ARG A 143 10.27 -4.43 19.65
N GLY A 144 10.03 -3.83 18.50
CA GLY A 144 10.83 -2.72 17.98
C GLY A 144 10.74 -1.46 18.85
N ALA A 145 9.58 -1.17 19.45
CA ALA A 145 9.41 -0.05 20.38
C ALA A 145 10.14 -0.30 21.71
N ALA A 146 10.05 -1.51 22.25
CA ALA A 146 10.69 -1.88 23.51
C ALA A 146 12.23 -1.78 23.46
N ALA A 147 12.84 -2.07 22.30
CA ALA A 147 14.28 -1.96 22.12
C ALA A 147 14.77 -0.55 21.69
N GLY A 148 13.96 0.50 21.91
CA GLY A 148 14.32 1.89 21.65
C GLY A 148 14.29 2.32 20.17
N GLY A 149 14.07 3.62 19.91
CA GLY A 149 14.27 4.23 18.60
C GLY A 149 13.21 3.94 17.52
N ALA A 150 12.00 3.48 17.88
CA ALA A 150 10.96 3.25 16.88
C ALA A 150 10.26 4.56 16.48
N PRO A 151 10.27 4.96 15.19
CA PRO A 151 9.56 6.15 14.74
C PRO A 151 8.05 6.01 14.95
N LYS A 152 7.38 7.15 15.20
CA LYS A 152 5.92 7.23 15.17
C LYS A 152 5.47 7.04 13.72
N ARG A 153 4.49 6.14 13.52
CA ARG A 153 3.96 5.79 12.21
C ARG A 153 2.48 5.46 12.30
N SER A 154 1.74 5.75 11.23
CA SER A 154 0.35 5.30 11.09
C SER A 154 0.32 3.91 10.44
N VAL A 155 -0.70 3.12 10.76
CA VAL A 155 -0.91 1.78 10.19
C VAL A 155 -2.27 1.75 9.50
N LEU A 156 -2.28 1.66 8.17
CA LEU A 156 -3.49 1.45 7.38
C LEU A 156 -3.76 -0.05 7.25
N VAL A 157 -4.93 -0.50 7.69
CA VAL A 157 -5.31 -1.91 7.73
C VAL A 157 -6.38 -2.20 6.66
N VAL A 158 -6.09 -3.11 5.75
CA VAL A 158 -7.04 -3.66 4.77
C VAL A 158 -7.85 -4.77 5.45
N ASN A 159 -9.17 -4.70 5.37
CA ASN A 159 -10.06 -5.77 5.81
C ASN A 159 -10.17 -6.82 4.71
N ARG A 160 -9.30 -7.83 4.76
CA ARG A 160 -9.20 -8.89 3.75
C ARG A 160 -9.95 -10.16 4.13
N CYS A 161 -10.00 -10.52 5.42
CA CYS A 161 -10.61 -11.76 5.90
C CYS A 161 -11.70 -11.53 6.95
N SER A 162 -12.04 -10.28 7.27
CA SER A 162 -13.02 -9.92 8.31
C SER A 162 -12.72 -10.57 9.66
N ARG A 163 -11.42 -10.61 10.02
CA ARG A 163 -10.98 -11.19 11.30
C ARG A 163 -10.91 -10.12 12.37
N PRO A 164 -11.24 -10.46 13.63
CA PRO A 164 -10.93 -9.59 14.76
C PRO A 164 -9.42 -9.32 14.81
N VAL A 165 -9.05 -8.04 14.92
CA VAL A 165 -7.66 -7.60 15.06
C VAL A 165 -7.52 -6.70 16.27
N SER A 166 -6.37 -6.80 16.95
CA SER A 166 -6.01 -5.83 17.97
C SER A 166 -5.82 -4.44 17.34
N TRP A 167 -6.31 -3.42 18.04
CA TRP A 167 -6.35 -2.05 17.56
C TRP A 167 -5.63 -1.11 18.52
N LYS A 168 -4.80 -0.21 17.99
CA LYS A 168 -4.17 0.87 18.77
C LYS A 168 -4.73 2.23 18.33
N PRO A 169 -5.52 2.91 19.18
CA PRO A 169 -6.06 4.24 18.89
C PRO A 169 -4.95 5.23 18.53
N GLY A 170 -5.22 6.09 17.54
CA GLY A 170 -4.26 7.08 17.05
C GLY A 170 -3.13 6.53 16.16
N ARG A 171 -2.99 5.20 16.05
CA ARG A 171 -2.03 4.54 15.15
C ARG A 171 -2.73 3.81 14.01
N ASP A 172 -3.71 2.98 14.36
CA ASP A 172 -4.39 2.09 13.42
C ASP A 172 -5.62 2.76 12.81
N LEU A 173 -5.79 2.58 11.50
CA LEU A 173 -6.83 3.17 10.67
C LEU A 173 -7.29 2.14 9.64
N TRP A 174 -8.59 2.04 9.38
CA TRP A 174 -9.07 1.18 8.30
C TRP A 174 -8.79 1.81 6.94
N TRP A 175 -8.30 1.00 6.00
CA TRP A 175 -8.01 1.42 4.63
C TRP A 175 -9.24 2.04 3.94
N HIS A 176 -10.37 1.32 3.97
CA HIS A 176 -11.59 1.76 3.29
C HIS A 176 -12.15 3.07 3.86
N GLU A 177 -12.08 3.26 5.18
CA GLU A 177 -12.48 4.51 5.84
C GLU A 177 -11.53 5.66 5.48
N ALA A 178 -10.21 5.41 5.49
CA ALA A 178 -9.20 6.41 5.13
C ALA A 178 -9.36 6.89 3.69
N LEU A 179 -9.77 6.01 2.77
CA LEU A 179 -10.07 6.33 1.37
C LEU A 179 -11.45 7.00 1.18
N ALA A 180 -12.41 6.82 2.08
CA ALA A 180 -13.75 7.42 1.97
C ALA A 180 -13.76 8.93 2.28
N GLY A 181 -12.82 9.42 3.08
CA GLY A 181 -12.68 10.84 3.44
C GLY A 181 -12.24 11.78 2.31
N THR A 182 -12.58 11.49 1.06
CA THR A 182 -12.27 12.30 -0.14
C THR A 182 -13.51 12.88 -0.82
N GLY A 183 -14.70 12.71 -0.24
CA GLY A 183 -15.90 13.43 -0.66
C GLY A 183 -16.00 14.79 0.03
N ASN A 184 -15.96 15.87 -0.75
CA ASN A 184 -16.06 17.29 -0.40
C ASN A 184 -14.82 17.97 0.23
N SER A 185 -14.08 18.69 -0.61
CA SER A 185 -13.58 20.04 -0.33
C SER A 185 -13.55 20.82 -1.63
#